data_AF-A0A087UTR3-F1
#
_entry.id   AF-A0A087UTR3-F1
#
_cell.length_a   1.000
_cell.length_b   1.000
_cell.length_c   1.000
_cell.angle_alpha   90.00
_cell.angle_beta   90.00
_cell.angle_gamma   90.00
#
_symmetry.space_group_name_H-M   'P 1'
#
loop_
_entity.id
_entity.type
_entity.pdbx_description
1 polymer ?
#
loop_
_entity_poly.entity_id
_entity_poly.type
_entity_poly.pdbx_seq_one_letter_code
_entity_poly.pdbx_strand_id
1 'polypeptide(L)'
;MSKSSTEKISSPLFCMSLKKLSLVTVVLPLASMVFCFVTSMVFSFELVNTTICQVFNFCPSVSAITGISPQRYVWRIGVALHSTPRLLLASVYYSHYIKKTKNVKESSKSLYEHLVTFNYWFHVTEIMALVGVTYISNKENYPVHEKIFITFMAASISYMLSTCVLSYMNKSPT
;
A
#
# COMPACT_ATOMS: atom_id res chain seq x y z
N MET A 1 40.76 -8.97 30.06
CA MET A 1 40.36 -10.01 29.09
C MET A 1 39.02 -10.58 29.52
N SER A 2 37.90 -10.07 29.01
CA SER A 2 36.55 -10.58 29.28
C SER A 2 35.80 -10.68 27.95
N LYS A 3 35.19 -11.84 27.72
CA LYS A 3 34.77 -12.37 26.42
C LYS A 3 33.59 -11.57 25.85
N SER A 4 33.75 -11.14 24.60
CA SER A 4 32.68 -10.66 23.73
C SER A 4 31.71 -11.81 23.45
N SER A 5 30.49 -11.70 23.99
CA SER A 5 29.38 -12.60 23.70
C SER A 5 28.99 -12.44 22.23
N THR A 6 29.48 -13.35 21.39
CA THR A 6 29.11 -13.42 19.98
C THR A 6 27.67 -13.91 19.89
N GLU A 7 26.75 -12.99 19.64
CA GLU A 7 25.33 -13.26 19.41
C GLU A 7 25.19 -14.21 18.21
N LYS A 8 24.74 -15.45 18.44
CA LYS A 8 24.41 -16.41 17.39
C LYS A 8 23.19 -15.89 16.62
N ILE A 9 23.42 -15.20 15.50
CA ILE A 9 22.35 -14.84 14.57
C ILE A 9 21.88 -16.14 13.90
N SER A 10 20.73 -16.64 14.34
CA SER A 10 20.05 -17.80 13.76
C SER A 10 19.85 -17.61 12.26
N SER A 11 20.13 -18.66 11.47
CA SER A 11 19.90 -18.66 10.03
C SER A 11 18.45 -18.29 9.71
N PRO A 12 18.18 -17.36 8.77
CA PRO A 12 16.81 -16.97 8.48
C PRO A 12 16.03 -18.16 7.91
N LEU A 13 14.86 -18.45 8.48
CA LEU A 13 13.95 -19.53 8.05
C LEU A 13 13.42 -19.35 6.61
N PHE A 14 13.42 -18.11 6.09
CA PHE A 14 12.91 -17.79 4.78
C PHE A 14 13.76 -16.70 4.12
N CYS A 15 14.27 -16.98 2.91
CA CYS A 15 15.10 -16.05 2.15
C CYS A 15 14.53 -15.89 0.74
N MET A 16 13.93 -14.73 0.46
CA MET A 16 13.37 -14.41 -0.85
C MET A 16 13.92 -13.08 -1.35
N SER A 17 14.21 -12.98 -2.65
CA SER A 17 14.65 -11.71 -3.25
C SER A 17 13.51 -10.68 -3.17
N LEU A 18 13.85 -9.44 -2.79
CA LEU A 18 12.91 -8.32 -2.74
C LEU A 18 12.18 -8.12 -4.08
N LYS A 19 12.84 -8.38 -5.21
CA LYS A 19 12.24 -8.30 -6.55
C LYS A 19 11.10 -9.31 -6.73
N LYS A 20 11.31 -10.56 -6.29
CA LYS A 20 10.28 -11.61 -6.35
C LYS A 20 9.13 -11.29 -5.40
N LEU A 21 9.46 -10.85 -4.18
CA LEU A 21 8.45 -10.43 -3.20
C LEU A 21 7.57 -9.30 -3.76
N SER A 22 8.16 -8.26 -4.35
CA SER A 22 7.38 -7.15 -4.89
C SER A 22 6.51 -7.60 -6.07
N LEU A 23 7.02 -8.46 -6.95
CA LEU A 23 6.25 -8.98 -8.08
C LEU A 23 5.01 -9.75 -7.61
N VAL A 24 5.18 -10.71 -6.70
CA VAL A 24 4.08 -11.49 -6.14
C VAL A 24 3.07 -10.58 -5.45
N THR A 25 3.58 -9.62 -4.66
CA THR A 25 2.76 -8.66 -3.93
C THR A 25 1.88 -7.84 -4.86
N VAL A 26 2.39 -7.38 -6.02
CA VAL A 26 1.62 -6.55 -6.97
C VAL A 26 0.65 -7.37 -7.81
N VAL A 27 0.99 -8.60 -8.17
CA VAL A 27 0.13 -9.45 -9.02
C VAL A 27 -1.15 -9.88 -8.29
N LEU A 28 -1.11 -10.10 -6.97
CA LEU A 28 -2.25 -10.55 -6.17
C LEU A 28 -3.48 -9.62 -6.25
N PRO A 29 -3.40 -8.32 -5.91
CA PRO A 29 -4.55 -7.42 -6.01
C PRO A 29 -4.94 -7.17 -7.47
N LEU A 30 -4.00 -7.20 -8.42
CA LEU A 30 -4.32 -7.07 -9.84
C LEU A 30 -5.18 -8.23 -10.35
N ALA A 31 -4.77 -9.46 -10.07
CA ALA A 31 -5.55 -10.65 -10.42
C ALA A 31 -6.92 -10.66 -9.74
N SER A 32 -6.97 -10.25 -8.46
CA SER A 32 -8.22 -10.12 -7.71
C SER A 32 -9.14 -9.07 -8.34
N MET A 33 -8.60 -7.91 -8.76
CA MET A 33 -9.34 -6.85 -9.43
C MET A 33 -9.94 -7.32 -10.75
N VAL A 34 -9.13 -7.96 -11.59
CA VAL A 34 -9.57 -8.49 -12.89
C VAL A 34 -10.66 -9.52 -12.70
N PHE A 35 -10.50 -10.44 -11.75
CA PHE A 35 -11.53 -11.41 -11.39
C PHE A 35 -12.82 -10.74 -10.94
N CYS A 36 -12.74 -9.76 -10.03
CA CYS A 36 -13.92 -9.03 -9.55
C CYS A 36 -14.62 -8.29 -10.69
N PHE A 37 -13.87 -7.64 -11.58
CA PHE A 37 -14.41 -6.92 -12.73
C PHE A 37 -15.14 -7.87 -13.68
N VAL A 38 -14.48 -8.91 -14.17
CA VAL A 38 -15.06 -9.84 -15.15
C VAL A 38 -16.31 -10.52 -14.59
N THR A 39 -16.24 -11.04 -13.36
CA THR A 39 -17.39 -11.72 -12.75
C THR A 39 -18.54 -10.76 -12.46
N SER A 40 -18.26 -9.52 -12.05
CA SER A 40 -19.30 -8.50 -11.84
C SER A 40 -20.00 -8.14 -13.15
N MET A 41 -19.25 -7.98 -14.24
CA MET A 41 -19.81 -7.63 -15.54
C MET A 41 -20.67 -8.76 -16.14
N VAL A 42 -20.32 -10.02 -15.88
CA VAL A 42 -21.08 -11.18 -16.38
C VAL A 42 -22.30 -11.48 -15.52
N PHE A 43 -22.16 -11.48 -14.19
CA PHE A 43 -23.20 -11.98 -13.27
C PHE A 43 -23.96 -10.90 -12.52
N SER A 44 -23.50 -9.64 -12.53
CA SER A 44 -24.05 -8.58 -11.67
C SER A 44 -24.05 -7.21 -12.36
N PHE A 45 -24.20 -7.18 -13.68
CA PHE A 45 -24.08 -6.00 -14.52
C PHE A 45 -24.92 -4.81 -14.04
N GLU A 46 -26.24 -4.99 -13.86
CA GLU A 46 -27.13 -3.92 -13.41
C GLU A 46 -26.74 -3.41 -12.01
N LEU A 47 -26.36 -4.30 -11.10
CA LEU A 47 -26.06 -3.98 -9.71
C LEU A 47 -24.78 -3.15 -9.56
N VAL A 48 -23.77 -3.39 -10.41
CA VAL A 48 -22.50 -2.65 -10.34
C VAL A 48 -22.51 -1.38 -11.18
N ASN A 49 -23.29 -1.36 -12.27
CA ASN A 49 -23.37 -0.21 -13.16
C ASN A 49 -24.42 0.82 -12.70
N THR A 50 -25.36 0.45 -11.84
CA THR A 50 -26.38 1.38 -11.32
C THR A 50 -25.89 2.10 -10.06
N THR A 51 -25.93 3.43 -10.07
CA THR A 51 -25.59 4.26 -8.91
C THR A 51 -26.73 4.35 -7.89
N ILE A 52 -26.45 4.92 -6.71
CA ILE A 52 -27.47 5.23 -5.69
C ILE A 52 -28.60 6.10 -6.29
N CYS A 53 -28.26 7.00 -7.24
CA CYS A 53 -29.22 7.84 -7.96
C CYS A 53 -29.92 7.14 -9.13
N GLN A 54 -29.77 5.83 -9.29
CA GLN A 54 -30.34 5.04 -10.40
C GLN A 54 -29.84 5.47 -11.80
N VAL A 55 -28.67 6.11 -11.87
CA VAL A 55 -28.01 6.43 -13.15
C VAL A 55 -27.04 5.32 -13.52
N PHE A 56 -27.10 4.88 -14.77
CA PHE A 56 -26.22 3.87 -15.34
C PHE A 56 -24.84 4.46 -15.66
N ASN A 57 -23.79 3.77 -15.22
CA ASN A 57 -22.42 4.00 -15.64
C ASN A 57 -21.95 2.84 -16.52
N PHE A 58 -21.36 3.14 -17.68
CA PHE A 58 -20.78 2.09 -18.53
C PHE A 58 -19.65 1.33 -17.84
N CYS A 59 -18.79 2.04 -17.11
CA CYS A 59 -17.72 1.45 -16.31
C CYS A 59 -18.04 1.61 -14.82
N PRO A 60 -18.32 0.52 -14.08
CA PRO A 60 -18.56 0.61 -12.65
C PRO A 60 -17.29 1.00 -11.90
N SER A 61 -17.44 1.65 -10.75
CA SER A 61 -16.29 1.99 -9.91
C SER A 61 -15.66 0.75 -9.28
N VAL A 62 -14.37 0.84 -8.93
CA VAL A 62 -13.65 -0.25 -8.23
C VAL A 62 -14.38 -0.66 -6.95
N SER A 63 -14.83 0.32 -6.15
CA SER A 63 -15.58 0.05 -4.91
C SER A 63 -16.93 -0.65 -5.17
N ALA A 64 -17.55 -0.47 -6.34
CA ALA A 64 -18.79 -1.15 -6.69
C ALA A 64 -18.55 -2.64 -6.99
N ILE A 65 -17.55 -2.96 -7.82
CA ILE A 65 -17.24 -4.36 -8.21
C ILE A 65 -16.57 -5.16 -7.09
N THR A 66 -15.86 -4.49 -6.18
CA THR A 66 -15.21 -5.12 -5.02
C THR A 66 -16.09 -5.14 -3.77
N GLY A 67 -17.22 -4.42 -3.79
CA GLY A 67 -18.14 -4.30 -2.67
C GLY A 67 -19.27 -5.35 -2.64
N ILE A 68 -19.42 -6.15 -3.70
CA ILE A 68 -20.49 -7.15 -3.85
C ILE A 68 -20.02 -8.58 -3.53
N SER A 69 -20.92 -9.42 -3.00
CA SER A 69 -20.62 -10.83 -2.74
C SER A 69 -20.87 -11.68 -3.99
N PRO A 70 -20.01 -12.67 -4.32
CA PRO A 70 -18.85 -13.16 -3.55
C PRO A 70 -17.51 -12.42 -3.80
N GLN A 71 -17.44 -11.51 -4.78
CA GLN A 71 -16.22 -10.82 -5.24
C GLN A 71 -15.48 -10.12 -4.09
N ARG A 72 -16.22 -9.55 -3.12
CA ARG A 72 -15.66 -8.89 -1.94
C ARG A 72 -14.70 -9.76 -1.15
N TYR A 73 -14.94 -11.08 -1.10
CA TYR A 73 -14.07 -11.99 -0.33
C TYR A 73 -12.74 -12.19 -1.04
N VAL A 74 -12.77 -12.36 -2.37
CA VAL A 74 -11.55 -12.47 -3.19
C VAL A 74 -10.74 -11.19 -3.09
N TRP A 75 -11.39 -10.03 -3.21
CA TRP A 75 -10.75 -8.73 -3.05
C TRP A 75 -10.10 -8.55 -1.67
N ARG A 76 -10.82 -8.85 -0.59
CA ARG A 76 -10.32 -8.75 0.79
C ARG A 76 -9.09 -9.63 1.03
N ILE A 77 -9.10 -10.86 0.51
CA ILE A 77 -7.94 -11.77 0.62
C ILE A 77 -6.76 -11.21 -0.16
N GLY A 78 -6.98 -10.74 -1.40
CA GLY A 78 -5.95 -10.13 -2.23
C GLY A 78 -5.30 -8.92 -1.55
N VAL A 79 -6.09 -8.03 -0.96
CA VAL A 79 -5.60 -6.86 -0.22
C VAL A 79 -4.88 -7.28 1.06
N ALA A 80 -5.41 -8.22 1.85
CA ALA A 80 -4.76 -8.66 3.09
C ALA A 80 -3.37 -9.28 2.84
N LEU A 81 -3.27 -10.15 1.83
CA LEU A 81 -2.00 -10.77 1.42
C LEU A 81 -1.01 -9.75 0.86
N HIS A 82 -1.51 -8.69 0.22
CA HIS A 82 -0.70 -7.60 -0.31
C HIS A 82 -0.21 -6.60 0.76
N SER A 83 -1.05 -6.27 1.74
CA SER A 83 -0.76 -5.25 2.75
C SER A 83 0.35 -5.68 3.72
N THR A 84 0.37 -6.95 4.11
CA THR A 84 1.35 -7.50 5.07
C THR A 84 2.81 -7.30 4.61
N PRO A 85 3.23 -7.76 3.41
CA PRO A 85 4.59 -7.54 2.94
C PRO A 85 4.91 -6.06 2.70
N ARG A 86 3.91 -5.21 2.39
CA ARG A 86 4.14 -3.77 2.23
C ARG A 86 4.43 -3.06 3.54
N LEU A 87 3.76 -3.42 4.63
CA LEU A 87 4.07 -2.90 5.96
C LEU A 87 5.51 -3.28 6.37
N LEU A 88 5.91 -4.52 6.11
CA LEU A 88 7.30 -4.96 6.34
C LEU A 88 8.29 -4.14 5.50
N LEU A 89 8.00 -3.94 4.21
CA LEU A 89 8.82 -3.12 3.32
C LEU A 89 8.93 -1.68 3.82
N ALA A 90 7.85 -1.08 4.33
CA ALA A 90 7.88 0.27 4.90
C ALA A 90 8.94 0.38 6.01
N SER A 91 8.99 -0.58 6.94
CA SER A 91 9.97 -0.59 8.03
C SER A 91 11.40 -0.84 7.54
N VAL A 92 11.58 -1.72 6.55
CA VAL A 92 12.88 -2.00 5.94
C VAL A 92 13.41 -0.76 5.20
N TYR A 93 12.57 -0.09 4.40
CA TYR A 93 12.94 1.12 3.69
C TYR A 93 13.25 2.27 4.63
N TYR A 94 12.46 2.46 5.69
CA TYR A 94 12.75 3.45 6.73
C TYR A 94 14.15 3.23 7.33
N SER A 95 14.44 2.00 7.77
CA SER A 95 15.74 1.64 8.34
C SER A 95 16.89 1.83 7.33
N HIS A 96 16.64 1.54 6.05
CA HIS A 96 17.61 1.74 4.99
C HIS A 96 17.92 3.22 4.76
N TYR A 97 16.90 4.09 4.69
CA TYR A 97 17.08 5.52 4.48
C TYR A 97 17.75 6.20 5.67
N ILE A 98 17.37 5.86 6.91
CA ILE A 98 18.02 6.38 8.12
C ILE A 98 19.52 6.02 8.17
N LYS A 99 19.89 4.79 7.76
CA LYS A 99 21.31 4.41 7.65
C LYS A 99 22.06 5.25 6.61
N LYS A 100 21.38 5.61 5.52
CA LYS A 100 21.94 6.39 4.42
C LYS A 100 22.07 7.89 4.75
N THR A 101 21.38 8.38 5.77
CA THR A 101 21.51 9.75 6.29
C THR A 101 22.96 10.14 6.59
N LYS A 102 23.83 9.18 6.97
CA LYS A 102 25.26 9.42 7.22
C LYS A 102 26.03 9.99 6.03
N ASN A 103 25.54 9.76 4.80
CA ASN A 103 26.18 10.21 3.57
C ASN A 103 25.58 11.52 3.04
N VAL A 104 24.65 12.14 3.79
CA VAL A 104 23.99 13.40 3.41
C VAL A 104 24.73 14.56 4.07
N LYS A 105 24.81 15.71 3.39
CA LYS A 105 25.36 16.96 3.95
C LYS A 105 24.69 17.31 5.29
N GLU A 106 25.49 17.71 6.27
CA GLU A 106 25.02 18.03 7.63
C GLU A 106 23.92 19.11 7.62
N SER A 107 24.01 20.10 6.72
CA SER A 107 23.01 21.17 6.56
C SER A 107 21.63 20.69 6.12
N SER A 108 21.55 19.55 5.44
CA SER A 108 20.30 19.00 4.87
C SER A 108 19.83 17.73 5.59
N LYS A 109 20.59 17.28 6.58
CA LYS A 109 20.38 16.04 7.33
C LYS A 109 19.06 16.03 8.10
N SER A 110 18.77 17.11 8.84
CA SER A 110 17.51 17.24 9.58
C SER A 110 16.30 17.17 8.65
N LEU A 111 16.32 17.90 7.52
CA LEU A 111 15.23 17.84 6.53
C LEU A 111 15.07 16.44 5.94
N TYR A 112 16.18 15.74 5.66
CA TYR A 112 16.16 14.37 5.16
C TYR A 112 15.52 13.41 6.16
N GLU A 113 15.90 13.46 7.45
CA GLU A 113 15.33 12.60 8.49
C GLU A 113 13.82 12.83 8.69
N HIS A 114 13.38 14.09 8.67
CA HIS A 114 11.96 14.41 8.70
C HIS A 114 11.24 13.86 7.47
N LEU A 115 11.80 14.03 6.28
CA LEU A 115 11.20 13.53 5.04
C LEU A 115 11.09 11.99 5.02
N VAL A 116 12.11 11.28 5.53
CA VAL A 116 12.10 9.82 5.69
C VAL A 116 11.01 9.39 6.68
N THR A 117 10.86 10.10 7.79
CA THR A 117 9.84 9.82 8.81
C THR A 117 8.43 10.08 8.27
N PHE A 118 8.20 11.20 7.59
CA PHE A 118 6.93 11.49 6.92
C PHE A 118 6.61 10.44 5.85
N ASN A 119 7.60 10.06 5.03
CA ASN A 119 7.42 9.04 4.00
C ASN A 119 6.96 7.70 4.59
N TYR A 120 7.56 7.29 5.70
CA TYR A 120 7.14 6.08 6.43
C TYR A 120 5.69 6.17 6.90
N TRP A 121 5.31 7.27 7.56
CA TRP A 121 3.93 7.44 8.06
C TRP A 121 2.90 7.55 6.95
N PHE A 122 3.22 8.21 5.84
CA PHE A 122 2.33 8.25 4.67
C PHE A 122 2.16 6.85 4.06
N HIS A 123 3.22 6.04 3.98
CA HIS A 123 3.12 4.67 3.49
C HIS A 123 2.24 3.80 4.41
N VAL A 124 2.45 3.89 5.73
CA VAL A 124 1.62 3.14 6.69
C VAL A 124 0.15 3.60 6.61
N THR A 125 -0.10 4.91 6.57
CA THR A 125 -1.46 5.47 6.47
C THR A 125 -2.15 5.06 5.19
N GLU A 126 -1.44 5.07 4.06
CA GLU A 126 -1.95 4.60 2.77
C GLU A 126 -2.34 3.13 2.83
N ILE A 127 -1.49 2.24 3.38
CA ILE A 127 -1.82 0.82 3.51
C ILE A 127 -3.03 0.61 4.43
N MET A 128 -3.08 1.31 5.56
CA MET A 128 -4.21 1.19 6.51
C MET A 128 -5.51 1.71 5.91
N ALA A 129 -5.46 2.81 5.14
CA ALA A 129 -6.62 3.34 4.44
C ALA A 129 -7.07 2.40 3.30
N LEU A 130 -6.14 1.76 2.58
CA LEU A 130 -6.44 0.74 1.56
C LEU A 130 -7.17 -0.47 2.17
N VAL A 131 -6.73 -0.93 3.35
CA VAL A 131 -7.45 -1.95 4.10
C VAL A 131 -8.82 -1.43 4.53
N GLY A 132 -8.89 -0.22 5.08
CA GLY A 132 -10.15 0.40 5.51
C GLY A 132 -11.20 0.46 4.39
N VAL A 133 -10.84 0.98 3.22
CA VAL A 133 -11.75 1.10 2.06
C VAL A 133 -12.16 -0.26 1.50
N THR A 134 -11.37 -1.30 1.74
CA THR A 134 -11.64 -2.69 1.34
C THR A 134 -12.63 -3.38 2.28
N TYR A 135 -12.59 -3.06 3.57
CA TYR A 135 -13.46 -3.69 4.56
C TYR A 135 -14.77 -2.94 4.78
N ILE A 136 -14.76 -1.60 4.72
CA ILE A 136 -15.96 -0.76 4.85
C ILE A 136 -16.52 -0.54 3.45
N SER A 137 -17.65 -1.15 3.12
CA SER A 137 -18.28 -0.99 1.81
C SER A 137 -18.95 0.38 1.67
N ASN A 138 -18.93 0.94 0.45
CA ASN A 138 -19.71 2.13 0.12
C ASN A 138 -21.22 1.91 0.27
N LYS A 139 -21.71 0.66 0.20
CA LYS A 139 -23.11 0.29 0.45
C LYS A 139 -23.45 0.22 1.95
N GLU A 140 -22.46 -0.07 2.80
CA GLU A 140 -22.65 -0.18 4.25
C GLU A 140 -22.62 1.20 4.91
N ASN A 141 -21.64 2.04 4.55
CA ASN A 141 -21.53 3.40 5.08
C ASN A 141 -20.79 4.31 4.09
N TYR A 142 -21.55 4.94 3.19
CA TYR A 142 -21.00 5.82 2.15
C TYR A 142 -20.15 6.98 2.72
N PRO A 143 -20.62 7.77 3.71
CA PRO A 143 -19.83 8.88 4.25
C PRO A 143 -18.46 8.46 4.80
N VAL A 144 -18.41 7.35 5.55
CA VAL A 144 -17.15 6.85 6.11
C VAL A 144 -16.24 6.30 5.00
N HIS A 145 -16.80 5.52 4.07
CA HIS A 145 -16.04 4.99 2.94
C HIS A 145 -15.40 6.10 2.10
N GLU A 146 -16.16 7.16 1.80
CA GLU A 146 -15.67 8.32 1.06
C GLU A 146 -14.48 8.99 1.75
N LYS A 147 -14.56 9.22 3.07
CA LYS A 147 -13.46 9.85 3.82
C LYS A 147 -12.21 8.97 3.84
N ILE A 148 -12.35 7.66 4.03
CA ILE A 148 -11.23 6.72 3.99
C ILE A 148 -10.60 6.68 2.60
N PHE A 149 -11.41 6.69 1.54
CA PHE A 149 -10.92 6.75 0.18
C PHE A 149 -10.13 8.03 -0.10
N ILE A 150 -10.60 9.19 0.36
CA ILE A 150 -9.86 10.45 0.26
C ILE A 150 -8.53 10.37 1.01
N THR A 151 -8.53 9.83 2.23
CA THR A 151 -7.29 9.62 3.01
C THR A 151 -6.31 8.70 2.28
N PHE A 152 -6.80 7.60 1.69
CA PHE A 152 -5.99 6.69 0.88
C PHE A 152 -5.33 7.42 -0.29
N MET A 153 -6.10 8.21 -1.06
CA MET A 153 -5.60 8.97 -2.21
C MET A 153 -4.55 10.01 -1.80
N ALA A 154 -4.85 10.81 -0.77
CA ALA A 154 -3.94 11.84 -0.27
C ALA A 154 -2.63 11.23 0.24
N ALA A 155 -2.71 10.19 1.08
CA ALA A 155 -1.53 9.50 1.62
C ALA A 155 -0.71 8.84 0.51
N SER A 156 -1.34 8.23 -0.50
CA SER A 156 -0.66 7.64 -1.66
C SER A 156 0.16 8.67 -2.44
N ILE A 157 -0.45 9.82 -2.74
CA ILE A 157 0.22 10.90 -3.47
C ILE A 157 1.38 11.46 -2.65
N SER A 158 1.15 11.76 -1.38
CA SER A 158 2.19 12.27 -0.48
C SER A 158 3.34 11.27 -0.34
N TYR A 159 3.06 9.98 -0.17
CA TYR A 159 4.07 8.93 -0.14
C TYR A 159 4.91 8.92 -1.41
N MET A 160 4.28 8.86 -2.60
CA MET A 160 4.98 8.84 -3.89
C MET A 160 5.84 10.08 -4.09
N LEU A 161 5.32 11.27 -3.81
CA LEU A 161 6.06 12.53 -3.91
C LEU A 161 7.28 12.54 -2.98
N SER A 162 7.10 12.17 -1.70
CA SER A 162 8.20 12.08 -0.74
C SER A 162 9.25 11.05 -1.19
N THR A 163 8.85 9.91 -1.74
CA THR A 163 9.79 8.90 -2.28
C THR A 163 10.56 9.43 -3.48
N CYS A 164 9.92 10.19 -4.37
CA CYS A 164 10.60 10.85 -5.50
C CYS A 164 11.63 11.88 -5.02
N VAL A 165 11.28 12.72 -4.05
CA VAL A 165 12.20 13.71 -3.46
C VAL A 165 13.37 13.02 -2.76
N LEU A 166 13.12 11.99 -1.95
CA LEU A 166 14.17 11.19 -1.32
C LEU A 166 15.08 10.54 -2.37
N SER A 167 14.53 10.02 -3.46
CA SER A 167 15.30 9.39 -4.53
C SER A 167 16.17 10.40 -5.28
N TYR A 168 15.66 11.62 -5.50
CA TYR A 168 16.42 12.72 -6.08
C TYR A 168 17.60 13.13 -5.18
N MET A 169 17.34 13.39 -3.89
CA MET A 169 18.38 13.72 -2.91
C MET A 169 19.46 12.65 -2.78
N ASN A 170 19.08 11.38 -2.93
CA ASN A 170 20.00 10.24 -2.88
C ASN A 170 20.81 10.02 -4.17
N LYS A 171 20.36 10.57 -5.30
CA LYS A 171 21.04 10.45 -6.60
C LYS A 171 22.00 11.59 -6.85
N SER A 172 21.70 12.80 -6.37
CA SER A 172 22.62 13.94 -6.44
C SER A 172 23.84 13.62 -5.57
N PRO A 173 24.95 13.15 -6.16
CA PRO A 173 26.16 12.88 -5.40
C PRO A 173 26.64 14.26 -4.95
N THR A 174 26.79 14.42 -3.65
CA THR A 174 27.51 15.57 -3.10
C THR A 174 28.98 15.29 -3.05
#